data_AF-A0A392T1S1-F1
#
_entry.id   AF-A0A392T1S1-F1
#
_cell.length_a   1.000
_cell.length_b   1.000
_cell.length_c   1.000
_cell.angle_alpha   90.00
_cell.angle_beta   90.00
_cell.angle_gamma   90.00
#
_symmetry.space_group_name_H-M   'P 1'
#
loop_
_entity.id
_entity.type
_entity.pdbx_description
1 polymer ?
#
loop_
_entity_poly.entity_id
_entity_poly.type
_entity_poly.pdbx_seq_one_letter_code
_entity_poly.pdbx_strand_id
1 'polypeptide(L)' 'MLPLRIKGREMKKLRNKEISLVKVVWGGAAGEYATWELESK' A
#
# COMPACT_ATOMS: atom_id res chain seq x y z
N MET A 1 8.56 -11.37 7.80
CA MET A 1 8.26 -10.61 6.56
C MET A 1 8.36 -9.15 6.93
N LEU A 2 9.25 -8.39 6.30
CA LEU A 2 9.46 -6.97 6.63
C LEU A 2 9.06 -6.11 5.42
N PRO A 3 8.43 -4.95 5.64
CA PRO A 3 8.14 -4.03 4.55
C PRO A 3 9.46 -3.50 4.00
N LEU A 4 9.68 -3.67 2.70
CA LEU A 4 10.89 -3.22 2.02
C LEU A 4 10.81 -1.72 1.73
N ARG A 5 9.73 -1.27 1.08
CA ARG A 5 9.50 0.15 0.76
C ARG A 5 8.05 0.43 0.39
N ILE A 6 7.65 1.69 0.47
CA ILE A 6 6.44 2.19 -0.18
C ILE A 6 6.76 2.47 -1.66
N LYS A 7 6.04 1.82 -2.58
CA LYS A 7 6.21 1.98 -4.03
C LYS A 7 5.39 3.13 -4.60
N GLY A 8 4.29 3.52 -3.95
CA GLY A 8 3.46 4.61 -4.41
C GLY A 8 2.29 4.89 -3.46
N ARG A 9 1.63 6.02 -3.67
CA ARG A 9 0.42 6.41 -2.97
C ARG A 9 -0.66 6.72 -4.00
N GLU A 10 -1.88 6.28 -3.76
CA GLU A 10 -3.04 6.55 -4.61
C GLU A 10 -4.17 7.06 -3.71
N MET A 11 -4.80 8.17 -4.10
CA MET A 11 -5.99 8.67 -3.41
C MET A 11 -7.22 8.28 -4.20
N LYS A 12 -8.07 7.43 -3.62
CA LYS A 12 -9.35 7.04 -4.23
C LYS A 12 -10.49 7.83 -3.60
N LYS A 13 -11.28 8.50 -4.45
CA LYS A 13 -12.56 9.07 -4.04
C LYS A 13 -13.63 7.98 -4.12
N LEU A 14 -14.19 7.63 -2.97
CA LEU A 14 -15.41 6.85 -2.86
C LEU A 14 -16.60 7.80 -2.76
N ARG A 15 -17.81 7.26 -2.89
CA ARG A 15 -19.07 8.02 -2.94
C ARG A 15 -19.26 9.02 -1.78
N ASN A 16 -18.72 8.72 -0.61
CA ASN A 16 -18.91 9.50 0.62
C ASN A 16 -17.61 9.78 1.39
N LYS A 17 -16.46 9.34 0.88
CA LYS A 17 -15.17 9.52 1.56
C LYS A 17 -14.01 9.45 0.57
N GLU A 18 -12.92 10.12 0.90
CA GLU A 18 -11.65 9.94 0.21
C GLU A 18 -10.76 9.04 1.05
N ILE A 19 -10.17 8.03 0.42
CA ILE A 19 -9.21 7.13 1.08
C ILE A 19 -7.85 7.28 0.43
N SER A 20 -6.81 7.35 1.25
CA SER A 20 -5.43 7.27 0.79
C SER A 20 -4.98 5.82 0.90
N LEU A 21 -4.45 5.28 -0.20
CA LEU A 21 -3.88 3.95 -0.29
C LEU A 21 -2.37 4.08 -0.51
N VAL A 22 -1.59 3.29 0.21
CA VAL A 22 -0.14 3.16 0.02
C VAL A 22 0.17 1.77 -0.49
N LYS A 23 0.96 1.71 -1.57
CA LYS A 23 1.45 0.45 -2.10
C LYS A 23 2.71 0.06 -1.33
N VAL A 24 2.62 -0.96 -0.50
CA VAL A 24 3.76 -1.47 0.27
C VAL A 24 4.34 -2.68 -0.46
N VAL A 25 5.64 -2.64 -0.72
CA VAL A 25 6.39 -3.80 -1.24
C VAL A 25 6.98 -4.54 -0.06
N TRP A 26 6.80 -5.84 -0.07
CA TRP A 26 7.22 -6.76 0.96
C TRP A 26 8.26 -7.71 0.39
N GLY A 27 9.33 -7.92 1.16
CA GLY A 27 10.34 -8.93 0.84
C GLY A 27 9.95 -10.26 1.44
N GLY A 28 9.74 -11.26 0.60
CA GLY A 28 9.44 -12.63 1.01
C GLY A 28 10.44 -13.64 0.47
N ALA A 29 10.44 -14.84 1.05
CA ALA A 29 11.30 -15.94 0.62
C ALA A 29 11.04 -16.37 -0.84
N ALA A 30 9.84 -16.10 -1.37
CA ALA A 30 9.44 -16.41 -2.74
C ALA A 30 9.55 -15.20 -3.71
N GLY A 31 10.11 -14.07 -3.26
CA GLY A 31 10.28 -12.85 -4.06
C GLY A 31 9.60 -11.62 -3.47
N GLU A 32 9.61 -10.53 -4.24
CA GLU A 32 8.92 -9.29 -3.89
C GLU A 32 7.42 -9.40 -4.21
N TYR A 33 6.56 -9.10 -3.25
CA TYR A 33 5.12 -8.93 -3.49
C TYR A 33 4.68 -7.55 -3.01
N ALA A 34 3.62 -7.02 -3.60
CA ALA A 34 3.12 -5.68 -3.27
C ALA A 34 1.65 -5.72 -2.88
N THR A 35 1.31 -5.14 -1.74
CA THR A 35 -0.08 -4.96 -1.29
C THR A 35 -0.45 -3.48 -1.29
N TRP A 36 -1.75 -3.20 -1.35
CA TRP A 36 -2.30 -1.86 -1.17
C TRP A 36 -2.90 -1.77 0.23
N GLU A 37 -2.29 -0.94 1.08
CA GLU A 37 -2.73 -0.71 2.46
C GLU A 37 -3.36 0.68 2.59
N LEU A 38 -4.27 0.88 3.52
CA LEU A 38 -4.78 2.22 3.82
C LEU A 38 -3.69 3.04 4.52
N GLU A 39 -3.48 4.27 4.05
CA GLU A 39 -2.69 5.25 4.79
C GLU A 39 -3.47 5.63 6.04
N SER A 40 -3.04 5.15 7.21
CA SER A 40 -3.55 5.68 8.47
C SER A 40 -3.01 7.09 8.65
N LYS A 41 -3.92 8.04 8.86
CA LYS A 41 -3.61 9.44 9.18
C LYS A 41 -3.13 9.58 10.62
#